data_AF-W5SXA0-F1
#
_entry.id   AF-W5SXA0-F1
#
_cell.length_a   1.000
_cell.length_b   1.000
_cell.length_c   1.000
_cell.angle_alpha   90.00
_cell.angle_beta   90.00
_cell.angle_gamma   90.00
#
_symmetry.space_group_name_H-M   'P 1'
#
loop_
_entity.id
_entity.type
_entity.pdbx_description
1 polymer ?
#
loop_
_entity_poly.entity_id
_entity_poly.type
_entity_poly.pdbx_seq_one_letter_code
_entity_poly.pdbx_strand_id
1 'polypeptide(L)'
;MTKNIKSICATLFISLFLSCNNGIEELQKENHSIRSISNLRQSFLDVFTSFGNMVTDAFGIKADTKKSEIGKYFTDIADTMKTVKAKLTSEITNDKNYENYGKVKTAFGEFIEILDKIGNGAKQIVNGIGAGNIGNTVSNQDSAPAGSKSINFIVQGIKGMVDVVLKGKGDAEATKTKEDQHKTVGKLFSGKANDGTEAIAAAASASIGAVTGADILQAIAKSGGLLMNLPH
;
A
#
# COMPACT_ATOMS: atom_id res chain seq x y z
N MET A 1 -0.02 7.45 14.70
CA MET A 1 0.10 6.51 13.57
C MET A 1 1.54 6.22 13.16
N THR A 2 2.42 7.23 13.13
CA THR A 2 3.88 7.12 12.94
C THR A 2 4.59 6.13 13.87
N LYS A 3 4.10 5.93 15.12
CA LYS A 3 4.64 4.92 16.04
C LYS A 3 4.45 3.47 15.56
N ASN A 4 3.36 3.17 14.87
CA ASN A 4 2.99 1.79 14.55
C ASN A 4 3.72 1.26 13.29
N ILE A 5 3.99 2.14 12.31
CA ILE A 5 4.78 1.80 11.11
C ILE A 5 6.27 1.65 11.48
N LYS A 6 6.81 2.55 12.32
CA LYS A 6 8.16 2.41 12.90
C LYS A 6 8.30 1.10 13.67
N SER A 7 7.25 0.66 14.38
CA SER A 7 7.24 -0.61 15.12
C SER A 7 7.27 -1.84 14.21
N ILE A 8 6.55 -1.85 13.09
CA ILE A 8 6.52 -3.01 12.17
C ILE A 8 7.85 -3.13 11.42
N CYS A 9 8.40 -2.03 10.92
CA CYS A 9 9.70 -2.03 10.27
C CYS A 9 10.83 -2.38 11.25
N ALA A 10 10.79 -1.90 12.49
CA ALA A 10 11.75 -2.28 13.53
C ALA A 10 11.65 -3.77 13.89
N THR A 11 10.43 -4.33 13.96
CA THR A 11 10.25 -5.76 14.24
C THR A 11 10.81 -6.62 13.12
N LEU A 12 10.55 -6.27 11.85
CA LEU A 12 11.10 -6.96 10.68
C LEU A 12 12.64 -6.90 10.67
N PHE A 13 13.21 -5.74 10.97
CA PHE A 13 14.65 -5.53 11.07
C PHE A 13 15.27 -6.39 12.18
N ILE A 14 14.68 -6.43 13.37
CA ILE A 14 15.16 -7.26 14.48
C ILE A 14 15.10 -8.76 14.14
N SER A 15 14.02 -9.23 13.51
CA SER A 15 13.91 -10.64 13.12
C SER A 15 14.93 -11.06 12.05
N LEU A 16 15.24 -10.18 11.10
CA LEU A 16 16.27 -10.44 10.08
C LEU A 16 17.67 -10.46 10.70
N PHE A 17 17.96 -9.54 11.64
CA PHE A 17 19.23 -9.47 12.37
C PHE A 17 19.47 -10.66 13.30
N LEU A 18 18.45 -11.10 14.04
CA LEU A 18 18.57 -12.27 14.93
C LEU A 18 18.73 -13.57 14.15
N SER A 19 18.18 -13.67 12.94
CA SER A 19 18.38 -14.83 12.05
C SER A 19 19.84 -14.99 11.57
N CYS A 20 20.62 -13.92 11.62
CA CYS A 20 22.04 -13.90 11.25
C CYS A 20 23.00 -14.23 12.42
N ASN A 21 22.51 -14.47 13.64
CA ASN A 21 23.38 -14.63 14.83
C ASN A 21 23.53 -16.07 15.36
N ASN A 22 23.07 -17.09 14.64
CA ASN A 22 23.20 -18.50 15.06
C ASN A 22 24.44 -19.22 14.48
N GLY A 23 25.55 -18.52 14.30
CA GLY A 23 26.78 -19.11 13.74
C GLY A 23 28.03 -18.33 14.13
N ILE A 24 28.28 -18.20 15.43
CA ILE A 24 29.54 -17.68 15.98
C ILE A 24 30.46 -18.88 16.19
N GLU A 25 31.14 -19.32 15.13
CA GLU A 25 32.34 -20.16 15.28
C GLU A 25 33.23 -20.06 14.03
N GLU A 26 34.32 -19.29 14.17
CA GLU A 26 35.64 -19.36 13.52
C GLU A 26 36.20 -17.97 13.12
N LEU A 27 36.91 -17.39 14.10
CA LEU A 27 37.41 -16.01 14.22
C LEU A 27 38.69 -15.69 13.40
N GLN A 28 38.89 -16.30 12.22
CA GLN A 28 40.02 -15.93 11.34
C GLN A 28 39.63 -15.68 9.87
N LYS A 29 38.39 -15.99 9.46
CA LYS A 29 37.73 -15.42 8.25
C LYS A 29 36.99 -14.09 8.54
N GLU A 30 37.16 -13.58 9.75
CA GLU A 30 36.33 -12.55 10.38
C GLU A 30 36.39 -11.17 9.73
N ASN A 31 37.57 -10.66 9.38
CA ASN A 31 37.68 -9.28 8.87
C ASN A 31 37.00 -9.09 7.51
N HIS A 32 37.04 -10.08 6.63
CA HIS A 32 36.37 -10.00 5.33
C HIS A 32 34.87 -10.24 5.46
N SER A 33 34.45 -11.18 6.32
CA SER A 33 33.02 -11.46 6.57
C SER A 33 32.31 -10.31 7.29
N ILE A 34 32.94 -9.73 8.33
CA ILE A 34 32.43 -8.54 9.04
C ILE A 34 32.36 -7.33 8.10
N ARG A 35 33.36 -7.14 7.24
CA ARG A 35 33.34 -6.05 6.25
C ARG A 35 32.26 -6.25 5.18
N SER A 36 32.06 -7.47 4.70
CA SER A 36 30.96 -7.82 3.79
C SER A 36 29.58 -7.59 4.45
N ILE A 37 29.40 -8.02 5.71
CA ILE A 37 28.16 -7.80 6.48
C ILE A 37 27.94 -6.31 6.75
N SER A 38 28.98 -5.55 7.07
CA SER A 38 28.89 -4.11 7.31
C SER A 38 28.53 -3.32 6.05
N ASN A 39 29.09 -3.69 4.91
CA ASN A 39 28.74 -3.08 3.62
C ASN A 39 27.28 -3.42 3.25
N LEU A 40 26.86 -4.67 3.42
CA LEU A 40 25.47 -5.08 3.19
C LEU A 40 24.49 -4.33 4.11
N ARG A 41 24.87 -4.13 5.38
CA ARG A 41 24.08 -3.33 6.34
C ARG A 41 23.96 -1.87 5.90
N GLN A 42 25.06 -1.26 5.44
CA GLN A 42 25.05 0.13 4.98
C GLN A 42 24.20 0.29 3.73
N SER A 43 24.40 -0.59 2.73
CA SER A 43 23.58 -0.62 1.52
C SER A 43 22.09 -0.79 1.81
N PHE A 44 21.73 -1.69 2.73
CA PHE A 44 20.33 -1.85 3.16
C PHE A 44 19.80 -0.57 3.83
N LEU A 45 20.59 0.07 4.70
CA LEU A 45 20.20 1.30 5.39
C LEU A 45 20.00 2.46 4.40
N ASP A 46 20.83 2.55 3.36
CA ASP A 46 20.70 3.56 2.31
C ASP A 46 19.43 3.36 1.48
N VAL A 47 19.12 2.10 1.12
CA VAL A 47 17.85 1.72 0.47
C VAL A 47 16.65 2.03 1.38
N PHE A 48 16.74 1.70 2.67
CA PHE A 48 15.68 1.95 3.64
C PHE A 48 15.44 3.44 3.90
N THR A 49 16.52 4.23 3.97
CA THR A 49 16.45 5.69 4.15
C THR A 49 15.86 6.35 2.90
N SER A 50 16.23 5.89 1.71
CA SER A 50 15.63 6.34 0.45
C SER A 50 14.13 6.07 0.40
N PHE A 51 13.69 4.90 0.90
CA PHE A 51 12.27 4.58 1.01
C PHE A 51 11.56 5.46 2.05
N GLY A 52 12.18 5.67 3.21
CA GLY A 52 11.64 6.50 4.30
C GLY A 52 11.41 7.96 3.91
N ASN A 53 12.39 8.58 3.25
CA ASN A 53 12.30 9.98 2.83
C ASN A 53 11.18 10.22 1.81
N MET A 54 10.88 9.23 0.96
CA MET A 54 9.81 9.33 -0.02
C MET A 54 8.41 9.19 0.59
N VAL A 55 8.25 8.41 1.66
CA VAL A 55 6.97 8.26 2.37
C VAL A 55 6.61 9.50 3.17
N THR A 56 7.59 10.31 3.60
CA THR A 56 7.36 11.54 4.37
C THR A 56 6.76 12.69 3.55
N ASP A 57 6.97 12.73 2.24
CA ASP A 57 6.42 13.79 1.37
C ASP A 57 4.96 13.56 0.96
N ALA A 58 4.39 12.40 1.31
CA ALA A 58 3.14 11.88 0.74
C ALA A 58 1.82 12.36 1.39
N PHE A 59 1.84 12.91 2.60
CA PHE A 59 0.62 13.15 3.39
C PHE A 59 0.06 14.58 3.25
N GLY A 60 0.05 15.11 2.01
CA GLY A 60 -0.42 16.45 1.66
C GLY A 60 -1.86 16.54 1.11
N ILE A 61 -2.73 15.56 1.38
CA ILE A 61 -4.11 15.55 0.86
C ILE A 61 -4.91 16.70 1.48
N LYS A 62 -5.46 17.56 0.63
CA LYS A 62 -6.32 18.71 0.96
C LYS A 62 -7.66 18.57 0.24
N ALA A 63 -8.61 19.46 0.55
CA ALA A 63 -9.95 19.45 -0.04
C ALA A 63 -9.95 19.62 -1.57
N ASP A 64 -8.92 20.24 -2.14
CA ASP A 64 -8.73 20.50 -3.56
C ASP A 64 -7.79 19.51 -4.26
N THR A 65 -7.33 18.46 -3.55
CA THR A 65 -6.44 17.44 -4.12
C THR A 65 -7.08 16.78 -5.33
N LYS A 66 -6.32 16.71 -6.42
CA LYS A 66 -6.77 16.12 -7.68
C LYS A 66 -6.59 14.61 -7.67
N LYS A 67 -7.48 13.89 -8.33
CA LYS A 67 -7.32 12.45 -8.57
C LYS A 67 -5.99 12.16 -9.29
N SER A 68 -5.55 13.03 -10.19
CA SER A 68 -4.26 12.91 -10.87
C SER A 68 -3.05 12.95 -9.91
N GLU A 69 -3.15 13.66 -8.77
CA GLU A 69 -2.08 13.68 -7.75
C GLU A 69 -2.00 12.33 -7.04
N ILE A 70 -3.13 11.65 -6.83
CA ILE A 70 -3.17 10.25 -6.37
C ILE A 70 -2.58 9.32 -7.42
N GLY A 71 -2.86 9.55 -8.70
CA GLY A 71 -2.22 8.82 -9.80
C GLY A 71 -0.71 8.96 -9.77
N LYS A 72 -0.20 10.19 -9.60
CA LYS A 72 1.23 10.44 -9.44
C LYS A 72 1.80 9.69 -8.22
N TYR A 73 1.10 9.72 -7.09
CA TYR A 73 1.53 9.00 -5.89
C TYR A 73 1.70 7.49 -6.13
N PHE A 74 0.75 6.84 -6.81
CA PHE A 74 0.88 5.42 -7.15
C PHE A 74 1.93 5.14 -8.23
N THR A 75 2.16 6.06 -9.18
CA THR A 75 3.30 5.98 -10.10
C THR A 75 4.62 6.00 -9.33
N ASP A 76 4.78 6.93 -8.39
CA ASP A 76 5.98 7.07 -7.57
C ASP A 76 6.22 5.79 -6.73
N ILE A 77 5.16 5.18 -6.17
CA ILE A 77 5.24 3.87 -5.50
C ILE A 77 5.74 2.79 -6.48
N ALA A 78 5.14 2.68 -7.66
CA ALA A 78 5.51 1.66 -8.63
C ALA A 78 6.97 1.77 -9.08
N ASP A 79 7.42 2.99 -9.38
CA ASP A 79 8.79 3.28 -9.81
C ASP A 79 9.79 3.02 -8.68
N THR A 80 9.38 3.25 -7.43
CA THR A 80 10.21 2.96 -6.27
C THR A 80 10.38 1.48 -6.04
N MET A 81 9.30 0.69 -6.08
CA MET A 81 9.40 -0.76 -5.96
C MET A 81 10.31 -1.35 -7.05
N LYS A 82 10.20 -0.82 -8.29
CA LYS A 82 11.09 -1.18 -9.40
C LYS A 82 12.55 -0.82 -9.12
N THR A 83 12.81 0.40 -8.63
CA THR A 83 14.16 0.90 -8.35
C THR A 83 14.81 0.11 -7.21
N VAL A 84 14.09 -0.14 -6.11
CA VAL A 84 14.56 -0.92 -4.97
C VAL A 84 14.88 -2.35 -5.41
N LYS A 85 13.97 -2.99 -6.17
CA LYS A 85 14.19 -4.32 -6.74
C LYS A 85 15.47 -4.37 -7.58
N ALA A 86 15.65 -3.41 -8.50
CA ALA A 86 16.82 -3.37 -9.37
C ALA A 86 18.13 -3.20 -8.58
N LYS A 87 18.15 -2.28 -7.61
CA LYS A 87 19.33 -2.04 -6.76
C LYS A 87 19.69 -3.28 -5.93
N LEU A 88 18.72 -3.88 -5.24
CA LEU A 88 18.97 -5.06 -4.40
C LEU A 88 19.42 -6.27 -5.24
N THR A 89 18.80 -6.50 -6.40
CA THR A 89 19.25 -7.57 -7.31
C THR A 89 20.70 -7.33 -7.74
N SER A 90 21.04 -6.09 -8.14
CA SER A 90 22.40 -5.76 -8.57
C SER A 90 23.42 -6.01 -7.47
N GLU A 91 23.17 -5.54 -6.24
CA GLU A 91 24.08 -5.72 -5.11
C GLU A 91 24.35 -7.20 -4.81
N ILE A 92 23.30 -8.02 -4.81
CA ILE A 92 23.41 -9.44 -4.51
C ILE A 92 24.10 -10.21 -5.64
N THR A 93 23.80 -9.90 -6.91
CA THR A 93 24.49 -10.54 -8.05
C THR A 93 25.97 -10.18 -8.12
N ASN A 94 26.39 -9.08 -7.51
CA ASN A 94 27.79 -8.66 -7.43
C ASN A 94 28.57 -9.38 -6.29
N ASP A 95 27.88 -10.04 -5.36
CA ASP A 95 28.51 -10.83 -4.31
C ASP A 95 28.82 -12.25 -4.80
N LYS A 96 30.12 -12.54 -4.95
CA LYS A 96 30.63 -13.85 -5.39
C LYS A 96 30.27 -15.01 -4.45
N ASN A 97 29.86 -14.72 -3.21
CA ASN A 97 29.48 -15.72 -2.21
C ASN A 97 27.96 -15.90 -2.09
N TYR A 98 27.15 -15.21 -2.90
CA TYR A 98 25.70 -15.26 -2.78
C TYR A 98 25.13 -16.68 -2.82
N GLU A 99 25.67 -17.55 -3.68
CA GLU A 99 25.25 -18.95 -3.79
C GLU A 99 25.46 -19.75 -2.49
N ASN A 100 26.32 -19.28 -1.59
CA ASN A 100 26.60 -19.92 -0.31
C ASN A 100 25.63 -19.48 0.80
N TYR A 101 24.78 -18.46 0.56
CA TYR A 101 23.86 -17.90 1.56
C TYR A 101 22.41 -18.36 1.33
N GLY A 102 22.16 -19.67 1.42
CA GLY A 102 20.85 -20.27 1.12
C GLY A 102 19.65 -19.57 1.78
N LYS A 103 19.72 -19.26 3.08
CA LYS A 103 18.64 -18.55 3.80
C LYS A 103 18.43 -17.11 3.30
N VAL A 104 19.52 -16.41 2.96
CA VAL A 104 19.46 -15.05 2.42
C VAL A 104 18.84 -15.06 1.03
N LYS A 105 19.17 -16.05 0.19
CA LYS A 105 18.59 -16.24 -1.15
C LYS A 105 17.07 -16.44 -1.08
N THR A 106 16.59 -17.27 -0.15
CA THR A 106 15.15 -17.46 0.07
C THR A 106 14.47 -16.17 0.52
N ALA A 107 14.97 -15.53 1.57
CA ALA A 107 14.38 -14.28 2.08
C ALA A 107 14.42 -13.15 1.04
N PHE A 108 15.47 -13.09 0.24
CA PHE A 108 15.58 -12.15 -0.88
C PHE A 108 14.52 -12.42 -1.95
N GLY A 109 14.34 -13.68 -2.36
CA GLY A 109 13.30 -14.07 -3.31
C GLY A 109 11.90 -13.66 -2.83
N GLU A 110 11.57 -14.00 -1.59
CA GLU A 110 10.29 -13.60 -0.96
C GLU A 110 10.11 -12.08 -0.93
N PHE A 111 11.18 -11.34 -0.62
CA PHE A 111 11.12 -9.88 -0.60
C PHE A 111 10.91 -9.29 -2.00
N ILE A 112 11.56 -9.84 -3.02
CA ILE A 112 11.39 -9.42 -4.42
C ILE A 112 9.95 -9.65 -4.89
N GLU A 113 9.33 -10.77 -4.51
CA GLU A 113 7.92 -11.04 -4.79
C GLU A 113 6.99 -10.01 -4.13
N ILE A 114 7.30 -9.60 -2.89
CA ILE A 114 6.55 -8.53 -2.20
C ILE A 114 6.67 -7.21 -2.97
N LEU A 115 7.89 -6.82 -3.38
CA LEU A 115 8.10 -5.60 -4.17
C LEU A 115 7.34 -5.65 -5.50
N ASP A 116 7.33 -6.80 -6.19
CA ASP A 116 6.58 -6.97 -7.44
C ASP A 116 5.08 -6.84 -7.23
N LYS A 117 4.51 -7.46 -6.19
CA LYS A 117 3.08 -7.35 -5.87
C LYS A 117 2.67 -5.90 -5.59
N ILE A 118 3.47 -5.17 -4.80
CA ILE A 118 3.22 -3.75 -4.51
C ILE A 118 3.35 -2.91 -5.78
N GLY A 119 4.44 -3.09 -6.54
CA GLY A 119 4.71 -2.31 -7.75
C GLY A 119 3.67 -2.53 -8.85
N ASN A 120 3.26 -3.78 -9.07
CA ASN A 120 2.24 -4.12 -10.07
C ASN A 120 0.84 -3.65 -9.64
N GLY A 121 0.50 -3.80 -8.35
CA GLY A 121 -0.76 -3.29 -7.81
C GLY A 121 -0.87 -1.77 -7.95
N ALA A 122 0.22 -1.05 -7.66
CA ALA A 122 0.27 0.40 -7.83
C ALA A 122 0.09 0.82 -9.30
N LYS A 123 0.77 0.17 -10.26
CA LYS A 123 0.56 0.41 -11.71
C LYS A 123 -0.88 0.17 -12.13
N GLN A 124 -1.50 -0.89 -11.59
CA GLN A 124 -2.88 -1.22 -11.91
C GLN A 124 -3.83 -0.12 -11.42
N ILE A 125 -3.60 0.46 -10.24
CA ILE A 125 -4.41 1.59 -9.73
C ILE A 125 -4.31 2.79 -10.66
N VAL A 126 -3.11 3.13 -11.15
CA VAL A 126 -2.89 4.29 -12.05
C VAL A 126 -3.80 4.22 -13.28
N ASN A 127 -4.03 3.02 -13.85
CA ASN A 127 -4.94 2.82 -14.99
C ASN A 127 -6.40 3.17 -14.68
N GLY A 128 -6.78 3.16 -13.41
CA GLY A 128 -8.11 3.55 -12.94
C GLY A 128 -8.24 5.02 -12.56
N ILE A 129 -7.17 5.80 -12.53
CA ILE A 129 -7.22 7.20 -12.11
C ILE A 129 -7.75 8.08 -13.24
N GLY A 130 -8.90 8.72 -12.99
CA GLY A 130 -9.50 9.71 -13.88
C GLY A 130 -9.15 11.16 -13.52
N ALA A 131 -9.77 12.10 -14.22
CA ALA A 131 -9.65 13.53 -13.95
C ALA A 131 -10.60 14.02 -12.83
N GLY A 132 -10.37 15.26 -12.38
CA GLY A 132 -11.18 15.94 -11.36
C GLY A 132 -10.63 15.81 -9.94
N ASN A 133 -11.35 16.40 -9.00
CA ASN A 133 -10.96 16.44 -7.59
C ASN A 133 -11.43 15.19 -6.83
N ILE A 134 -10.72 14.84 -5.77
CA ILE A 134 -11.23 13.89 -4.77
C ILE A 134 -12.40 14.57 -4.04
N GLY A 135 -13.50 13.84 -3.85
CA GLY A 135 -14.68 14.41 -3.17
C GLY A 135 -15.38 15.52 -3.96
N ASN A 136 -15.25 15.52 -5.30
CA ASN A 136 -15.93 16.51 -6.14
C ASN A 136 -17.46 16.47 -5.91
N THR A 137 -18.05 17.62 -5.68
CA THR A 137 -19.50 17.79 -5.55
C THR A 137 -19.97 18.91 -6.48
N VAL A 138 -21.11 18.70 -7.13
CA VAL A 138 -21.78 19.70 -7.98
C VAL A 138 -23.21 19.85 -7.49
N SER A 139 -23.61 21.08 -7.17
CA SER A 139 -24.97 21.37 -6.70
C SER A 139 -25.93 21.45 -7.87
N ASN A 140 -27.19 21.05 -7.65
CA ASN A 140 -28.29 21.18 -8.61
C ASN A 140 -28.03 20.48 -9.96
N GLN A 141 -27.24 19.41 -9.97
CA GLN A 141 -26.98 18.60 -11.15
C GLN A 141 -27.11 17.12 -10.79
N ASP A 142 -27.60 16.34 -11.75
CA ASP A 142 -27.65 14.90 -11.63
C ASP A 142 -26.22 14.31 -11.66
N SER A 143 -26.01 13.27 -10.87
CA SER A 143 -24.69 12.64 -10.74
C SER A 143 -24.45 11.70 -11.92
N ALA A 144 -23.26 11.81 -12.53
CA ALA A 144 -22.80 10.83 -13.50
C ALA A 144 -22.26 9.59 -12.79
N PRO A 145 -22.59 8.37 -13.24
CA PRO A 145 -22.03 7.16 -12.68
C PRO A 145 -20.52 7.13 -12.88
N ALA A 146 -19.80 6.61 -11.88
CA ALA A 146 -18.37 6.38 -12.01
C ALA A 146 -18.09 5.29 -13.06
N GLY A 147 -16.99 5.44 -13.80
CA GLY A 147 -16.59 4.46 -14.82
C GLY A 147 -16.25 3.12 -14.19
N SER A 148 -17.06 2.08 -14.46
CA SER A 148 -16.89 0.73 -13.89
C SER A 148 -15.50 0.13 -14.14
N LYS A 149 -14.94 0.35 -15.34
CA LYS A 149 -13.58 -0.07 -15.69
C LYS A 149 -12.52 0.60 -14.81
N SER A 150 -12.67 1.89 -14.53
CA SER A 150 -11.77 2.66 -13.66
C SER A 150 -11.81 2.14 -12.22
N ILE A 151 -13.02 1.90 -11.68
CA ILE A 151 -13.19 1.31 -10.34
C ILE A 151 -12.55 -0.08 -10.29
N ASN A 152 -12.77 -0.93 -11.29
CA ASN A 152 -12.21 -2.29 -11.30
C ASN A 152 -10.67 -2.28 -11.29
N PHE A 153 -10.02 -1.37 -12.04
CA PHE A 153 -8.57 -1.22 -11.97
C PHE A 153 -8.07 -0.89 -10.56
N ILE A 154 -8.74 0.05 -9.88
CA ILE A 154 -8.39 0.44 -8.50
C ILE A 154 -8.56 -0.74 -7.54
N VAL A 155 -9.70 -1.43 -7.61
CA VAL A 155 -10.01 -2.56 -6.73
C VAL A 155 -9.02 -3.73 -6.94
N GLN A 156 -8.74 -4.10 -8.19
CA GLN A 156 -7.78 -5.18 -8.48
C GLN A 156 -6.36 -4.80 -8.06
N GLY A 157 -5.96 -3.54 -8.26
CA GLY A 157 -4.66 -3.06 -7.81
C GLY A 157 -4.51 -3.13 -6.29
N ILE A 158 -5.50 -2.66 -5.54
CA ILE A 158 -5.52 -2.78 -4.07
C ILE A 158 -5.48 -4.25 -3.64
N LYS A 159 -6.33 -5.10 -4.23
CA LYS A 159 -6.38 -6.54 -3.94
C LYS A 159 -5.01 -7.21 -4.11
N GLY A 160 -4.26 -6.87 -5.17
CA GLY A 160 -2.92 -7.41 -5.40
C GLY A 160 -1.88 -7.03 -4.33
N MET A 161 -2.11 -5.96 -3.56
CA MET A 161 -1.18 -5.46 -2.53
C MET A 161 -1.59 -5.84 -1.11
N VAL A 162 -2.89 -5.93 -0.84
CA VAL A 162 -3.43 -6.03 0.53
C VAL A 162 -2.90 -7.23 1.29
N ASP A 163 -2.81 -8.40 0.65
CA ASP A 163 -2.34 -9.62 1.33
C ASP A 163 -0.91 -9.49 1.86
N VAL A 164 -0.02 -8.89 1.07
CA VAL A 164 1.40 -8.73 1.44
C VAL A 164 1.63 -7.54 2.38
N VAL A 165 0.82 -6.49 2.29
CA VAL A 165 0.95 -5.28 3.11
C VAL A 165 0.31 -5.47 4.49
N LEU A 166 -0.90 -6.03 4.54
CA LEU A 166 -1.67 -6.14 5.78
C LEU A 166 -1.46 -7.45 6.52
N LYS A 167 -1.10 -8.55 5.81
CA LYS A 167 -0.86 -9.88 6.41
C LYS A 167 -1.99 -10.30 7.37
N GLY A 168 -3.23 -10.16 6.92
CA GLY A 168 -4.44 -10.51 7.70
C GLY A 168 -4.87 -9.48 8.75
N LYS A 169 -4.24 -8.29 8.81
CA LYS A 169 -4.71 -7.19 9.66
C LYS A 169 -5.90 -6.44 9.05
N GLY A 170 -6.73 -5.88 9.91
CA GLY A 170 -7.96 -5.19 9.55
C GLY A 170 -9.13 -6.15 9.36
N ASP A 171 -10.33 -5.62 9.46
CA ASP A 171 -11.58 -6.33 9.29
C ASP A 171 -12.42 -5.65 8.20
N ALA A 172 -12.71 -6.39 7.14
CA ALA A 172 -13.51 -5.91 6.00
C ALA A 172 -14.98 -5.63 6.38
N GLU A 173 -15.45 -6.18 7.48
CA GLU A 173 -16.82 -6.00 8.00
C GLU A 173 -16.87 -4.97 9.12
N ALA A 174 -15.74 -4.34 9.45
CA ALA A 174 -15.67 -3.34 10.50
C ALA A 174 -16.64 -2.20 10.21
N THR A 175 -17.58 -2.01 11.12
CA THR A 175 -18.45 -0.85 11.19
C THR A 175 -18.74 -0.53 12.66
N LYS A 176 -18.90 0.75 12.98
CA LYS A 176 -19.40 1.20 14.29
C LYS A 176 -20.61 2.13 14.16
N THR A 177 -21.13 2.27 12.94
CA THR A 177 -22.30 3.08 12.63
C THR A 177 -23.53 2.16 12.56
N LYS A 178 -24.70 2.71 12.90
CA LYS A 178 -25.95 1.93 12.89
C LYS A 178 -26.32 1.57 11.45
N GLU A 179 -27.00 0.43 11.25
CA GLU A 179 -27.38 -0.07 9.92
C GLU A 179 -28.15 0.98 9.07
N ASP A 180 -28.95 1.84 9.72
CA ASP A 180 -29.68 2.94 9.07
C ASP A 180 -28.76 4.05 8.52
N GLN A 181 -27.58 4.24 9.12
CA GLN A 181 -26.60 5.21 8.65
C GLN A 181 -25.96 4.74 7.34
N HIS A 182 -25.72 3.44 7.17
CA HIS A 182 -25.19 2.89 5.90
C HIS A 182 -26.17 3.09 4.74
N LYS A 183 -27.45 2.79 4.96
CA LYS A 183 -28.52 3.00 3.96
C LYS A 183 -28.65 4.48 3.57
N THR A 184 -28.40 5.37 4.54
CA THR A 184 -28.49 6.82 4.34
C THR A 184 -27.28 7.38 3.58
N VAL A 185 -26.06 6.89 3.84
CA VAL A 185 -24.83 7.28 3.10
C VAL A 185 -24.92 6.92 1.61
N GLY A 186 -25.62 5.84 1.27
CA GLY A 186 -25.86 5.44 -0.12
C GLY A 186 -26.49 6.54 -0.99
N LYS A 187 -27.23 7.49 -0.37
CA LYS A 187 -27.80 8.66 -1.06
C LYS A 187 -26.76 9.66 -1.59
N LEU A 188 -25.49 9.56 -1.19
CA LEU A 188 -24.42 10.32 -1.87
C LEU A 188 -24.16 9.82 -3.29
N PHE A 189 -24.56 8.58 -3.60
CA PHE A 189 -24.36 7.93 -4.89
C PHE A 189 -25.66 7.83 -5.70
N SER A 190 -26.76 8.43 -5.24
CA SER A 190 -27.99 8.51 -6.02
C SER A 190 -27.80 9.46 -7.20
N GLY A 191 -28.34 9.09 -8.36
CA GLY A 191 -28.24 9.89 -9.58
C GLY A 191 -29.06 11.19 -9.59
N LYS A 192 -29.86 11.46 -8.54
CA LYS A 192 -30.78 12.60 -8.50
C LYS A 192 -30.15 13.83 -7.84
N ALA A 193 -30.39 14.99 -8.42
CA ALA A 193 -30.11 16.26 -7.79
C ALA A 193 -30.72 16.36 -6.36
N ASN A 194 -29.97 16.96 -5.43
CA ASN A 194 -30.39 17.32 -4.07
C ASN A 194 -30.65 16.17 -3.08
N ASP A 195 -30.36 14.91 -3.45
CA ASP A 195 -30.42 13.78 -2.51
C ASP A 195 -29.27 13.79 -1.48
N GLY A 196 -28.17 14.47 -1.78
CA GLY A 196 -27.04 14.67 -0.86
C GLY A 196 -27.27 15.86 0.07
N THR A 197 -27.51 15.60 1.36
CA THR A 197 -27.69 16.63 2.39
C THR A 197 -26.48 16.68 3.34
N GLU A 198 -26.35 17.77 4.11
CA GLU A 198 -25.31 17.89 5.15
C GLU A 198 -25.37 16.75 6.17
N ALA A 199 -26.58 16.33 6.56
CA ALA A 199 -26.76 15.21 7.48
C ALA A 199 -26.22 13.89 6.89
N ILE A 200 -26.41 13.67 5.59
CA ILE A 200 -25.89 12.50 4.87
C ILE A 200 -24.37 12.57 4.76
N ALA A 201 -23.81 13.73 4.43
CA ALA A 201 -22.36 13.95 4.40
C ALA A 201 -21.72 13.70 5.78
N ALA A 202 -22.34 14.20 6.85
CA ALA A 202 -21.89 13.97 8.22
C ALA A 202 -21.94 12.47 8.60
N ALA A 203 -22.98 11.75 8.19
CA ALA A 203 -23.07 10.30 8.40
C ALA A 203 -21.97 9.53 7.64
N ALA A 204 -21.60 9.98 6.43
CA ALA A 204 -20.50 9.39 5.66
C ALA A 204 -19.16 9.63 6.35
N SER A 205 -18.90 10.86 6.80
CA SER A 205 -17.69 11.19 7.57
C SER A 205 -17.59 10.40 8.87
N ALA A 206 -18.71 10.24 9.60
CA ALA A 206 -18.75 9.44 10.83
C ALA A 206 -18.47 7.95 10.55
N SER A 207 -18.99 7.41 9.45
CA SER A 207 -18.74 6.01 9.03
C SER A 207 -17.26 5.79 8.68
N ILE A 208 -16.63 6.72 7.96
CA ILE A 208 -15.20 6.64 7.65
C ILE A 208 -14.34 6.82 8.90
N GLY A 209 -14.73 7.72 9.82
CA GLY A 209 -14.01 7.94 11.09
C GLY A 209 -14.12 6.79 12.09
N ALA A 210 -15.09 5.88 11.90
CA ALA A 210 -15.31 4.73 12.77
C ALA A 210 -14.37 3.54 12.50
N VAL A 211 -13.78 3.48 11.29
CA VAL A 211 -12.98 2.36 10.79
C VAL A 211 -11.51 2.77 10.62
N THR A 212 -10.62 1.79 10.52
CA THR A 212 -9.20 2.03 10.25
C THR A 212 -8.90 1.96 8.75
N GLY A 213 -7.75 2.50 8.33
CA GLY A 213 -7.30 2.36 6.94
C GLY A 213 -7.08 0.89 6.52
N ALA A 214 -6.70 0.01 7.46
CA ALA A 214 -6.58 -1.42 7.18
C ALA A 214 -7.95 -2.06 6.90
N ASP A 215 -8.98 -1.69 7.67
CA ASP A 215 -10.36 -2.14 7.46
C ASP A 215 -10.88 -1.71 6.08
N ILE A 216 -10.64 -0.45 5.70
CA ILE A 216 -11.02 0.09 4.38
C ILE A 216 -10.34 -0.68 3.26
N LEU A 217 -9.02 -0.90 3.36
CA LEU A 217 -8.27 -1.64 2.34
C LEU A 217 -8.74 -3.11 2.23
N GLN A 218 -9.05 -3.76 3.36
CA GLN A 218 -9.61 -5.11 3.36
C GLN A 218 -11.01 -5.15 2.72
N ALA A 219 -11.87 -4.19 3.04
CA ALA A 219 -13.20 -4.09 2.43
C ALA A 219 -13.11 -3.93 0.91
N ILE A 220 -12.21 -3.08 0.43
CA ILE A 220 -11.97 -2.91 -1.02
C ILE A 220 -11.43 -4.21 -1.65
N ALA A 221 -10.47 -4.88 -1.02
CA ALA A 221 -9.93 -6.13 -1.56
C ALA A 221 -11.00 -7.24 -1.67
N LYS A 222 -11.92 -7.33 -0.70
CA LYS A 222 -13.05 -8.26 -0.73
C LYS A 222 -14.13 -7.87 -1.74
N SER A 223 -14.32 -6.58 -2.03
CA SER A 223 -15.37 -6.11 -2.95
C SER A 223 -15.14 -6.49 -4.42
N GLY A 224 -13.94 -6.93 -4.79
CA GLY A 224 -13.61 -7.35 -6.16
C GLY A 224 -14.44 -8.54 -6.69
N GLY A 225 -15.10 -9.31 -5.82
CA GLY A 225 -16.07 -10.33 -6.23
C GLY A 225 -17.44 -9.78 -6.65
N LEU A 226 -17.80 -8.57 -6.20
CA LEU A 226 -19.13 -7.97 -6.40
C LEU A 226 -19.23 -7.08 -7.66
N LEU A 227 -18.12 -6.51 -8.12
CA LEU A 227 -18.09 -5.58 -9.26
C LEU A 227 -18.31 -6.25 -10.64
N MET A 228 -18.17 -7.57 -10.74
CA MET A 228 -18.46 -8.32 -11.97
C MET A 228 -19.97 -8.54 -12.20
N ASN A 229 -20.83 -8.14 -11.25
CA ASN A 229 -22.28 -8.38 -11.27
C ASN A 229 -23.13 -7.10 -11.28
N LEU A 230 -22.55 -5.91 -11.51
CA LEU A 230 -23.34 -4.68 -11.64
C LEU A 230 -23.95 -4.60 -13.06
N PRO A 231 -25.29 -4.51 -13.20
CA PRO A 231 -25.91 -4.28 -14.50
C PRO A 231 -25.48 -2.92 -15.05
N HIS A 232 -25.16 -2.92 -16.35
CA HIS A 232 -24.83 -1.73 -17.14
C HIS A 232 -26.02 -0.79 -17.30
#